data_AF-A0A2E8QF00-F1
#
_entry.id   AF-A0A2E8QF00-F1
#
_cell.length_a   1.000
_cell.length_b   1.000
_cell.length_c   1.000
_cell.angle_alpha   90.00
_cell.angle_beta   90.00
_cell.angle_gamma   90.00
#
_symmetry.space_group_name_H-M   'P 1'
#
loop_
_entity.id
_entity.type
_entity.pdbx_description
1 polymer ?
#
loop_
_entity_poly.entity_id
_entity_poly.type
_entity_poly.pdbx_seq_one_letter_code
_entity_poly.pdbx_strand_id
1 'polypeptide(L)' 'MDNKNKKTLQFSWPYKRKNYLLFGVGVFVIIVGYLVMYFGEVDSFQSLVISPLLLLAGYLVIIPMALLSIK' A
#
# COMPACT_ATOMS: atom_id res chain seq x y z
N MET A 1 25.19 42.34 -8.02
CA MET A 1 25.11 40.94 -8.46
C MET A 1 24.42 40.16 -7.36
N ASP A 2 23.14 39.86 -7.55
CA ASP A 2 22.27 39.29 -6.53
C ASP A 2 22.45 37.77 -6.47
N ASN A 3 23.05 37.29 -5.38
CA ASN A 3 23.44 35.89 -5.20
C ASN A 3 22.20 35.10 -4.72
N LYS A 4 21.35 34.67 -5.66
CA LYS A 4 20.21 33.80 -5.36
C LYS A 4 20.73 32.49 -4.78
N ASN A 5 20.76 32.42 -3.45
CA ASN A 5 20.96 31.21 -2.68
C ASN A 5 19.83 30.24 -3.05
N LYS A 6 20.11 29.33 -4.00
CA LYS A 6 19.18 28.25 -4.36
C LYS A 6 19.09 27.34 -3.14
N LYS A 7 18.12 27.60 -2.26
CA LYS A 7 17.66 26.61 -1.28
C LYS A 7 17.22 25.39 -2.08
N THR A 8 18.12 24.42 -2.22
CA THR A 8 17.78 23.09 -2.66
C THR A 8 16.86 22.57 -1.57
N LEU A 9 15.56 22.56 -1.85
CA LEU A 9 14.59 21.90 -1.00
C LEU A 9 14.99 20.43 -1.01
N GLN A 10 15.77 20.03 0.01
CA GLN A 10 16.11 18.64 0.22
C GLN A 10 14.82 17.95 0.62
N PHE A 11 14.09 17.45 -0.37
CA PHE A 11 13.05 16.46 -0.20
C PHE A 11 13.73 15.20 0.34
N SER A 12 14.02 15.19 1.65
CA SER A 12 14.35 13.95 2.32
C SER A 12 13.10 13.10 2.28
N TRP A 13 13.13 12.07 1.43
CA TRP A 13 12.03 11.14 1.30
C TRP A 13 11.73 10.55 2.69
N PRO A 14 10.54 10.78 3.26
CA PRO A 14 10.28 10.43 4.66
C PRO A 14 10.17 8.92 4.89
N TYR A 15 10.16 8.09 3.85
CA TYR A 15 10.09 6.65 4.02
C TYR A 15 11.47 6.04 4.26
N LYS A 16 11.62 5.43 5.44
CA LYS A 16 12.65 4.42 5.67
C LYS A 16 12.43 3.27 4.68
N ARG A 17 13.50 2.77 4.04
CA ARG A 17 13.43 1.67 3.05
C ARG A 17 12.66 0.43 3.55
N LYS A 18 12.69 0.16 4.85
CA LYS A 18 11.98 -0.97 5.47
C LYS A 18 10.45 -0.84 5.37
N ASN A 19 9.89 0.36 5.47
CA ASN A 19 8.45 0.59 5.33
C ASN A 19 7.95 0.41 3.89
N TYR A 20 8.83 0.61 2.90
CA TYR A 20 8.49 0.40 1.51
C TYR A 20 8.23 -1.08 1.19
N LEU A 21 8.94 -1.98 1.88
CA LEU A 21 8.74 -3.42 1.74
C LEU A 21 7.37 -3.83 2.31
N LEU A 22 6.99 -3.28 3.47
CA LEU A 22 5.68 -3.52 4.10
C LEU A 22 4.52 -2.94 3.26
N PHE A 23 4.74 -1.75 2.68
CA PHE A 23 3.82 -1.17 1.71
C PHE A 23 3.66 -2.05 0.46
N GLY A 24 4.77 -2.57 -0.08
CA GLY A 24 4.76 -3.51 -1.21
C GLY A 24 4.00 -4.81 -0.89
N VAL A 25 4.14 -5.34 0.32
CA VAL A 25 3.34 -6.49 0.78
C VAL A 25 1.85 -6.14 0.82
N GLY A 26 1.48 -4.95 1.30
CA GLY A 26 0.09 -4.50 1.29
C GLY A 26 -0.51 -4.43 -0.11
N VAL A 27 0.23 -3.87 -1.07
CA VAL A 27 -0.17 -3.84 -2.48
C VAL A 27 -0.30 -5.25 -3.05
N PHE A 28 0.64 -6.14 -2.73
CA PHE A 28 0.58 -7.54 -3.17
C PHE A 28 -0.68 -8.25 -2.65
N VAL A 29 -1.03 -8.06 -1.37
CA VAL A 29 -2.25 -8.63 -0.78
C VAL A 29 -3.51 -8.13 -1.49
N ILE A 30 -3.55 -6.84 -1.86
CA ILE A 30 -4.67 -6.27 -2.63
C ILE A 30 -4.76 -6.92 -4.01
N ILE A 31 -3.64 -7.07 -4.71
CA ILE A 31 -3.60 -7.74 -6.02
C ILE A 31 -4.12 -9.18 -5.89
N VAL A 32 -3.67 -9.93 -4.88
CA VAL A 32 -4.17 -11.28 -4.62
C VAL A 32 -5.67 -11.27 -4.34
N GLY A 33 -6.18 -10.33 -3.53
CA GLY A 33 -7.62 -10.20 -3.29
C GLY A 33 -8.43 -10.01 -4.58
N TYR A 34 -7.94 -9.19 -5.52
CA TYR A 34 -8.58 -9.05 -6.83
C TYR A 34 -8.43 -10.28 -7.74
N LEU A 35 -7.29 -10.97 -7.70
CA LEU A 35 -7.11 -12.22 -8.44
C LEU A 35 -8.04 -13.32 -7.93
N VAL A 36 -8.20 -13.42 -6.60
CA VAL A 36 -9.13 -14.34 -5.95
C VAL A 36 -10.57 -14.07 -6.40
N MET A 37 -10.94 -12.80 -6.60
CA MET A 37 -12.23 -12.38 -7.16
C MET A 37 -12.35 -12.70 -8.65
N TYR A 38 -11.26 -12.58 -9.41
CA TYR A 38 -11.22 -12.84 -10.85
C TYR A 38 -11.36 -14.33 -11.19
N PHE A 39 -10.71 -15.20 -10.41
CA PHE A 39 -10.76 -16.66 -10.63
C PHE A 39 -11.98 -17.32 -9.99
N GLY A 40 -12.64 -16.67 -9.02
CA GLY A 40 -13.86 -17.18 -8.41
C GLY A 40 -15.10 -16.86 -9.24
N GLU A 41 -16.09 -17.74 -9.23
CA GLU A 41 -17.43 -17.39 -9.70
C GLU A 41 -17.97 -16.22 -8.86
N VAL A 42 -18.72 -15.32 -9.50
CA VAL A 42 -19.23 -14.09 -8.86
C VAL A 42 -20.05 -14.36 -7.60
N ASP A 43 -20.77 -15.49 -7.56
CA ASP A 43 -21.62 -15.90 -6.46
C ASP A 43 -20.94 -16.88 -5.49
N SER A 44 -19.65 -17.17 -5.69
CA SER A 44 -18.90 -18.06 -4.81
C SER A 44 -18.49 -17.37 -3.52
N PHE A 45 -18.45 -18.13 -2.42
CA PHE A 45 -17.99 -17.67 -1.10
C PHE A 45 -16.60 -17.00 -1.16
N GLN A 46 -15.75 -17.43 -2.10
CA GLN A 46 -14.43 -16.84 -2.32
C GLN A 46 -14.49 -15.40 -2.85
N SER A 47 -15.39 -15.09 -3.79
CA SER A 47 -15.56 -13.74 -4.33
C SER A 47 -16.35 -12.84 -3.39
N LEU A 48 -17.31 -13.40 -2.66
CA LEU A 48 -18.19 -12.64 -1.76
C LEU A 48 -17.61 -12.38 -0.37
N VAL A 49 -16.71 -13.25 0.12
CA VAL A 49 -16.18 -13.16 1.49
C VAL A 49 -14.66 -13.08 1.52
N ILE A 50 -13.97 -13.98 0.83
CA ILE A 50 -12.50 -14.05 0.89
C ILE A 50 -11.88 -12.82 0.22
N SER A 51 -12.35 -12.44 -0.96
CA SER A 51 -11.81 -11.29 -1.70
C SER A 51 -12.01 -9.96 -0.96
N PRO A 52 -13.22 -9.61 -0.49
CA PRO A 52 -13.42 -8.36 0.25
C PRO A 52 -12.65 -8.34 1.56
N LEU A 53 -12.47 -9.48 2.23
CA LEU A 53 -11.68 -9.56 3.46
C LEU A 53 -10.17 -9.33 3.20
N LEU A 54 -9.61 -9.92 2.15
CA LEU A 54 -8.23 -9.65 1.72
C LEU A 54 -8.03 -8.17 1.35
N LEU A 55 -8.96 -7.60 0.60
CA LEU A 55 -8.93 -6.19 0.23
C LEU A 55 -9.02 -5.29 1.46
N LEU A 56 -9.90 -5.61 2.41
CA LEU A 56 -10.04 -4.88 3.66
C LEU A 56 -8.75 -4.93 4.49
N ALA A 57 -8.15 -6.11 4.64
CA ALA A 57 -6.88 -6.26 5.35
C ALA A 57 -5.75 -5.47 4.67
N GLY A 58 -5.65 -5.54 3.34
CA GLY A 58 -4.68 -4.79 2.55
C GLY A 58 -4.84 -3.27 2.72
N TYR A 59 -6.05 -2.76 2.47
CA TYR A 59 -6.33 -1.32 2.46
C TYR A 59 -6.40 -0.69 3.85
N LEU A 60 -7.00 -1.37 4.82
CA LEU A 60 -7.36 -0.78 6.11
C LEU A 60 -6.35 -1.09 7.21
N VAL A 61 -5.56 -2.16 7.05
CA VAL A 61 -4.58 -2.58 8.05
C VAL A 61 -3.16 -2.43 7.54
N ILE A 62 -2.80 -3.11 6.45
CA ILE A 62 -1.41 -3.20 6.01
C ILE A 62 -0.90 -1.87 5.43
N ILE A 63 -1.67 -1.23 4.55
CA ILE A 63 -1.31 0.08 3.99
C ILE A 63 -1.19 1.14 5.10
N PRO A 64 -2.17 1.34 6.00
CA PRO A 64 -2.05 2.33 7.07
C PRO A 64 -0.94 2.01 8.06
N MET A 65 -0.70 0.74 8.39
CA MET A 65 0.42 0.35 9.23
C MET A 65 1.78 0.67 8.57
N ALA A 66 1.90 0.39 7.27
CA ALA A 66 3.09 0.74 6.49
C ALA A 66 3.29 2.26 6.40
N LEU A 67 2.20 3.04 6.36
CA LEU A 67 2.21 4.52 6.29
C LEU A 67 2.41 5.20 7.66
N LEU A 68 1.86 4.66 8.73
CA LEU A 68 1.93 5.25 10.09
C LEU A 68 3.22 4.88 10.81
N SER A 69 3.79 3.71 10.51
CA SER A 69 5.10 3.30 11.05
C SER A 69 6.28 4.13 10.48
N ILE A 70 6.02 5.16 9.66
CA ILE A 70 7.01 6.12 9.14
C ILE A 70 7.48 7.12 10.21
N LYS A 71 6.82 7.20 11.37
CA LYS A 71 7.25 8.10 12.46
C LYS A 71 8.59 7.70 13.08
#